data_AF-A0AA35LYP6-F1
#
_entry.id   AF-A0AA35LYP6-F1
#
_cell.length_a   1.000
_cell.length_b   1.000
_cell.length_c   1.000
_cell.angle_alpha   90.00
_cell.angle_beta   90.00
_cell.angle_gamma   90.00
#
_symmetry.space_group_name_H-M   'P 1'
#
loop_
_entity.id
_entity.type
_entity.pdbx_description
1 polymer ?
#
loop_
_entity_poly.entity_id
_entity_poly.type
_entity_poly.pdbx_seq_one_letter_code
_entity_poly.pdbx_strand_id
1 'polypeptide(L)'
;MCGQDLEAEAPRVFGDDFPWHLGVFDVHNHIGELAPLADRIPRMRSRGVAIMATRTQDQPLVAKMAESYGLKEAGQLSAADTTTVVPGFGRHPWFSHELYDDAVESPTFSPPETDAGLEKAKLAHYHAVLTPPPDDLAFVADLPTPEPLSEFISTTRDRLRSHPLAIVGEIGLDRPFRLAQQWEPGAKAARALAHPDRTPGGRGRRPLSRHNVGMAHQKVVLLAQLRLAGEMGRAVSVHGVQVHGVLFDLLVGCWKGHERKGKTSRRRKQQLERDGPSAVTTERASSAEGREEEALPYPPRICLHSFSGKAEAVRQYLNPRFPATIFFSFSKSNNMRDEAGRAKMRDALGTVPDDRVLVESDIHEAGDRMDGDLEDTYRAVCAFKGWTLEEGVERIARNYRRFIFGEDGEAS
;
A
#
# COMPACT_ATOMS: atom_id res chain seq x y z
N MET A 1 -27.68 40.70 0.17
CA MET A 1 -27.10 39.68 1.08
C MET A 1 -26.03 38.95 0.29
N CYS A 2 -24.83 39.53 0.29
CA CYS A 2 -23.68 39.01 -0.44
C CYS A 2 -22.96 37.97 0.43
N GLY A 3 -22.47 36.91 -0.21
CA GLY A 3 -21.81 35.79 0.44
C GLY A 3 -20.60 36.23 1.24
N GLN A 4 -20.46 35.63 2.42
CA GLN A 4 -19.22 35.66 3.17
C GLN A 4 -18.26 34.69 2.50
N ASP A 5 -17.27 35.23 1.81
CA ASP A 5 -16.08 34.50 1.44
C ASP A 5 -15.41 34.02 2.73
N LEU A 6 -15.34 32.69 2.88
CA LEU A 6 -14.49 32.06 3.89
C LEU A 6 -13.05 32.35 3.49
N GLU A 7 -12.47 33.41 4.07
CA GLU A 7 -11.03 33.65 4.01
C GLU A 7 -10.33 32.41 4.56
N ALA A 8 -9.59 31.71 3.70
CA ALA A 8 -8.73 30.62 4.12
C ALA A 8 -7.66 31.19 5.05
N GLU A 9 -7.75 30.89 6.35
CA GLU A 9 -6.72 31.25 7.34
C GLU A 9 -5.33 30.88 6.80
N ALA A 10 -4.37 31.81 6.94
CA ALA A 10 -2.99 31.55 6.57
C ALA A 10 -2.47 30.29 7.29
N PRO A 11 -1.65 29.45 6.63
CA PRO A 11 -1.19 28.20 7.23
C PRO A 11 -0.48 28.48 8.55
N ARG A 12 -0.86 27.75 9.61
CA ARG A 12 -0.25 27.85 10.93
C ARG A 12 1.24 27.54 10.83
N VAL A 13 2.08 28.46 11.31
CA VAL A 13 3.52 28.24 11.48
C VAL A 13 3.74 27.74 12.91
N PHE A 14 4.26 26.52 13.04
CA PHE A 14 4.52 25.92 14.35
C PHE A 14 5.90 26.35 14.86
N GLY A 15 5.94 27.02 16.02
CA GLY A 15 7.17 27.31 16.76
C GLY A 15 7.48 26.30 17.88
N ASP A 16 6.56 25.36 18.12
CA ASP A 16 6.59 24.44 19.26
C ASP A 16 7.36 23.14 18.95
N ASP A 17 7.87 22.51 20.01
CA ASP A 17 8.51 21.19 19.97
C ASP A 17 7.52 20.14 19.43
N PHE A 18 8.02 19.22 18.60
CA PHE A 18 7.15 18.20 18.01
C PHE A 18 6.78 17.12 19.05
N PRO A 19 5.49 16.74 19.18
CA PRO A 19 5.02 15.87 20.26
C PRO A 19 5.24 14.38 19.95
N TRP A 20 6.50 13.96 19.80
CA TRP A 20 6.91 12.57 19.54
C TRP A 20 6.35 11.56 20.55
N HIS A 21 6.10 12.01 21.79
CA HIS A 21 5.57 11.19 22.87
C HIS A 21 4.13 10.67 22.61
N LEU A 22 3.36 11.33 21.73
CA LEU A 22 1.99 10.92 21.37
C LEU A 22 1.95 9.76 20.36
N GLY A 23 3.12 9.38 19.83
CA GLY A 23 3.25 8.29 18.86
C GLY A 23 3.13 8.77 17.42
N VAL A 24 4.27 8.78 16.74
CA VAL A 24 4.41 9.15 15.33
C VAL A 24 4.52 7.87 14.53
N PHE A 25 3.76 7.76 13.44
CA PHE A 25 3.66 6.53 12.68
C PHE A 25 3.98 6.77 11.22
N ASP A 26 4.73 5.84 10.64
CA ASP A 26 5.00 5.76 9.21
C ASP A 26 4.17 4.62 8.62
N VAL A 27 3.18 4.92 7.77
CA VAL A 27 2.36 3.89 7.14
C VAL A 27 2.99 3.26 5.90
N HIS A 28 4.11 3.79 5.42
CA HIS A 28 4.75 3.27 4.21
C HIS A 28 6.20 3.72 4.07
N ASN A 29 7.12 2.76 4.04
CA ASN A 29 8.51 3.00 3.67
C ASN A 29 9.18 1.77 3.04
N HIS A 30 10.42 1.95 2.63
CA HIS A 30 11.24 0.95 1.93
C HIS A 30 12.53 0.62 2.68
N ILE A 31 12.55 0.66 4.02
CA ILE A 31 13.74 0.26 4.81
C ILE A 31 14.20 -1.16 4.44
N GLY A 32 13.26 -2.02 4.01
CA GLY A 32 13.51 -3.37 3.51
C GLY A 32 14.50 -3.47 2.34
N GLU A 33 14.78 -2.37 1.63
CA GLU A 33 15.78 -2.33 0.55
C GLU A 33 17.23 -2.24 1.06
N LEU A 34 17.44 -1.86 2.32
CA LEU A 34 18.75 -1.66 2.96
C LEU A 34 18.87 -2.49 4.24
N ALA A 35 19.20 -3.78 4.11
CA ALA A 35 19.32 -4.70 5.24
C ALA A 35 20.22 -4.19 6.38
N PRO A 36 21.38 -3.54 6.13
CA PRO A 36 22.26 -3.07 7.21
C PRO A 36 21.75 -1.86 8.00
N LEU A 37 20.70 -1.18 7.51
CA LEU A 37 20.09 -0.07 8.24
C LEU A 37 18.98 -0.52 9.20
N ALA A 38 18.63 -1.81 9.22
CA ALA A 38 17.61 -2.36 10.12
C ALA A 38 17.94 -2.12 11.60
N ASP A 39 19.23 -2.13 11.98
CA ASP A 39 19.67 -1.91 13.36
C ASP A 39 19.46 -0.46 13.85
N ARG A 40 19.09 0.45 12.94
CA ARG A 40 18.69 1.82 13.29
C ARG A 40 17.23 1.91 13.70
N ILE A 41 16.38 0.95 13.31
CA ILE A 41 14.94 0.98 13.59
C ILE A 41 14.67 1.20 15.09
N PRO A 42 15.28 0.46 16.04
CA PRO A 42 14.98 0.66 17.47
C PRO A 42 15.37 2.03 18.03
N ARG A 43 16.21 2.80 17.32
CA ARG A 43 16.69 4.12 17.74
C ARG A 43 15.90 5.27 17.10
N MET A 44 14.99 4.96 16.19
CA MET A 44 14.11 5.96 15.61
C MET A 44 13.14 6.51 16.66
N ARG A 45 12.67 7.72 16.43
CA ARG A 45 11.71 8.42 17.30
C ARG A 45 10.26 8.03 16.98
N SER A 46 10.00 7.59 15.75
CA SER A 46 8.69 7.04 15.38
C SER A 46 8.33 5.81 16.22
N ARG A 47 7.05 5.65 16.53
CA ARG A 47 6.53 4.54 17.35
C ARG A 47 6.32 3.28 16.53
N GLY A 48 5.85 3.43 15.30
CA GLY A 48 5.58 2.29 14.42
C GLY A 48 5.81 2.64 12.96
N VAL A 49 6.37 1.69 12.23
CA VAL A 49 6.68 1.83 10.81
C VAL A 49 6.15 0.62 10.04
N ALA A 50 5.47 0.86 8.93
CA ALA A 50 5.07 -0.20 8.01
C ALA A 50 6.04 -0.29 6.83
N ILE A 51 6.76 -1.40 6.72
CA ILE A 51 7.85 -1.60 5.75
C ILE A 51 7.36 -2.45 4.59
N MET A 52 7.38 -1.91 3.37
CA MET A 52 6.87 -2.60 2.19
C MET A 52 7.96 -3.44 1.52
N ALA A 53 7.66 -4.70 1.23
CA ALA A 53 8.48 -5.54 0.38
C ALA A 53 8.10 -5.33 -1.10
N THR A 54 8.84 -4.48 -1.80
CA THR A 54 8.50 -4.01 -3.16
C THR A 54 8.73 -5.08 -4.23
N ARG A 55 9.68 -6.01 -4.02
CA ARG A 55 10.12 -7.06 -4.96
C ARG A 55 10.51 -8.37 -4.25
N THR A 56 10.86 -9.41 -5.01
CA THR A 56 11.22 -10.76 -4.50
C THR A 56 12.28 -10.70 -3.41
N GLN A 57 13.34 -9.93 -3.62
CA GLN A 57 14.52 -9.90 -2.74
C GLN A 57 14.24 -9.23 -1.40
N ASP A 58 13.21 -8.37 -1.34
CA ASP A 58 12.87 -7.63 -0.14
C ASP A 58 11.96 -8.45 0.79
N GLN A 59 11.20 -9.42 0.24
CA GLN A 59 10.27 -10.27 1.02
C GLN A 59 10.93 -10.94 2.25
N PRO A 60 12.05 -11.68 2.11
CA PRO A 60 12.68 -12.34 3.25
C PRO A 60 13.29 -11.34 4.25
N LEU A 61 13.72 -10.17 3.80
CA LEU A 61 14.32 -9.16 4.67
C LEU A 61 13.29 -8.46 5.52
N VAL A 62 12.16 -8.06 4.91
CA VAL A 62 11.03 -7.49 5.63
C VAL A 62 10.46 -8.49 6.64
N ALA A 63 10.38 -9.77 6.27
CA ALA A 63 9.99 -10.83 7.22
C ALA A 63 10.95 -10.90 8.42
N LYS A 64 12.27 -10.92 8.17
CA LYS A 64 13.29 -10.94 9.23
C LYS A 64 13.25 -9.68 10.12
N MET A 65 13.00 -8.51 9.54
CA MET A 65 12.81 -7.27 10.32
C MET A 65 11.58 -7.36 11.22
N ALA A 66 10.49 -7.94 10.72
CA ALA A 66 9.29 -8.17 11.53
C ALA A 66 9.49 -9.26 12.61
N GLU A 67 10.33 -10.27 12.38
CA GLU A 67 10.72 -11.22 13.43
C GLU A 67 11.50 -10.54 14.56
N SER A 68 12.33 -9.54 14.21
CA SER A 68 13.21 -8.85 15.16
C SER A 68 12.51 -7.71 15.91
N TYR A 69 11.66 -6.95 15.22
CA TYR A 69 11.11 -5.68 15.71
C TYR A 69 9.58 -5.59 15.57
N GLY A 70 8.93 -6.66 15.13
CA GLY A 70 7.50 -6.66 14.88
C GLY A 70 6.65 -6.79 16.15
N LEU A 71 5.41 -6.31 16.05
CA LEU A 71 4.38 -6.54 17.04
C LEU A 71 3.84 -7.97 16.95
N LYS A 72 3.53 -8.59 18.08
CA LYS A 72 2.76 -9.83 18.14
C LYS A 72 1.26 -9.53 18.21
N GLU A 73 0.89 -8.48 18.94
CA GLU A 73 -0.49 -8.05 19.16
C GLU A 73 -0.60 -6.52 19.08
N ALA A 74 -1.75 -6.03 18.63
CA ALA A 74 -2.01 -4.60 18.41
C ALA A 74 -1.81 -3.74 19.68
N GLY A 75 -2.23 -4.28 20.84
CA GLY A 75 -2.14 -3.58 22.13
C GLY A 75 -0.70 -3.26 22.57
N GLN A 76 0.30 -3.94 22.02
CA GLN A 76 1.71 -3.69 22.34
C GLN A 76 2.21 -2.35 21.77
N LEU A 77 1.56 -1.81 20.74
CA LEU A 77 2.01 -0.58 20.07
C LEU A 77 2.05 0.63 21.01
N SER A 78 1.09 0.74 21.92
CA SER A 78 1.01 1.86 22.86
C SER A 78 2.03 1.74 24.00
N ALA A 79 2.50 0.52 24.30
CA ALA A 79 3.46 0.24 25.36
C ALA A 79 4.91 0.10 24.85
N ALA A 80 5.13 0.17 23.54
CA ALA A 80 6.45 -0.03 22.95
C ALA A 80 7.37 1.17 23.20
N ASP A 81 8.52 0.95 23.81
CA ASP A 81 9.54 1.99 24.04
C ASP A 81 10.48 2.20 22.84
N THR A 82 10.39 1.33 21.83
CA THR A 82 11.16 1.38 20.60
C THR A 82 10.23 1.32 19.39
N THR A 83 10.71 1.76 18.23
CA THR A 83 9.98 1.65 16.96
C THR A 83 9.64 0.20 16.65
N THR A 84 8.37 -0.05 16.33
CA THR A 84 7.87 -1.39 15.98
C THR A 84 7.60 -1.51 14.49
N VAL A 85 7.76 -2.72 13.95
CA VAL A 85 7.61 -2.99 12.51
C VAL A 85 6.29 -3.68 12.19
N VAL A 86 5.60 -3.19 11.17
CA VAL A 86 4.51 -3.90 10.48
C VAL A 86 5.01 -4.28 9.08
N PRO A 87 5.17 -5.57 8.76
CA PRO A 87 5.60 -5.96 7.43
C PRO A 87 4.47 -5.82 6.40
N GLY A 88 4.79 -5.28 5.24
CA GLY A 88 3.98 -5.31 4.03
C GLY A 88 4.56 -6.32 3.04
N PHE A 89 3.75 -7.28 2.57
CA PHE A 89 4.18 -8.23 1.54
C PHE A 89 3.36 -8.03 0.26
N GLY A 90 4.04 -7.90 -0.87
CA GLY A 90 3.40 -7.68 -2.16
C GLY A 90 4.39 -7.61 -3.32
N ARG A 91 3.88 -7.39 -4.52
CA ARG A 91 4.64 -7.16 -5.75
C ARG A 91 4.22 -5.82 -6.32
N HIS A 92 5.19 -4.90 -6.35
CA HIS A 92 5.02 -3.59 -6.95
C HIS A 92 4.76 -3.68 -8.46
N PRO A 93 3.94 -2.79 -9.07
CA PRO A 93 3.68 -2.78 -10.52
C PRO A 93 4.96 -2.73 -11.36
N TRP A 94 6.03 -2.11 -10.87
CA TRP A 94 7.32 -2.06 -11.56
C TRP A 94 7.91 -3.45 -11.84
N PHE A 95 7.66 -4.41 -10.94
CA PHE A 95 8.18 -5.77 -11.00
C PHE A 95 7.10 -6.79 -11.39
N SER A 96 5.91 -6.34 -11.82
CA SER A 96 4.83 -7.24 -12.25
C SER A 96 5.16 -8.05 -13.51
N HIS A 97 6.13 -7.59 -14.31
CA HIS A 97 6.69 -8.35 -15.44
C HIS A 97 7.51 -9.57 -15.01
N GLU A 98 7.83 -9.72 -13.73
CA GLU A 98 8.49 -10.92 -13.21
C GLU A 98 7.49 -12.04 -12.93
N LEU A 99 6.19 -11.78 -13.06
CA LEU A 99 5.11 -12.73 -12.82
C LEU A 99 4.39 -13.08 -14.12
N TYR A 100 3.94 -14.32 -14.28
CA TYR A 100 3.01 -14.71 -15.33
C TYR A 100 1.75 -15.35 -14.74
N ASP A 101 0.61 -15.12 -15.40
CA ASP A 101 -0.65 -15.77 -15.02
C ASP A 101 -0.65 -17.21 -15.52
N ASP A 102 -0.51 -18.14 -14.59
CA ASP A 102 -0.48 -19.58 -14.82
C ASP A 102 -1.86 -20.24 -14.69
N ALA A 103 -2.91 -19.47 -14.40
CA ALA A 103 -4.28 -19.97 -14.30
C ALA A 103 -5.04 -19.94 -15.64
N VAL A 104 -4.51 -19.28 -16.67
CA VAL A 104 -5.12 -19.21 -18.01
C VAL A 104 -4.73 -20.40 -18.88
N GLU A 105 -5.57 -20.76 -19.84
CA GLU A 105 -5.34 -21.90 -20.75
C GLU A 105 -4.03 -21.78 -21.56
N SER A 106 -3.60 -20.55 -21.85
CA SER A 106 -2.37 -20.27 -22.60
C SER A 106 -1.54 -19.21 -21.87
N PRO A 107 -0.75 -19.62 -20.86
CA PRO A 107 0.13 -18.71 -20.12
C PRO A 107 1.17 -18.05 -21.04
N THR A 108 1.59 -16.84 -20.69
CA THR A 108 2.60 -16.10 -21.46
C THR A 108 4.01 -16.66 -21.30
N PHE A 109 4.24 -17.44 -20.24
CA PHE A 109 5.50 -18.16 -20.00
C PHE A 109 5.21 -19.65 -19.85
N SER A 110 6.00 -20.49 -20.54
CA SER A 110 5.97 -21.94 -20.39
C SER A 110 7.35 -22.40 -19.97
N PRO A 111 7.53 -22.90 -18.74
CA PRO A 111 8.82 -23.40 -18.27
C PRO A 111 9.34 -24.51 -19.20
N PRO A 112 10.52 -24.35 -19.82
CA PRO A 112 11.08 -25.37 -20.69
C PRO A 112 11.83 -26.45 -19.90
N GLU A 113 11.95 -27.63 -20.49
CA GLU A 113 12.71 -28.75 -19.90
C GLU A 113 14.24 -28.56 -19.98
N THR A 114 14.71 -27.62 -20.82
CA THR A 114 16.15 -27.37 -21.04
C THR A 114 16.45 -25.88 -21.05
N ASP A 115 17.68 -25.53 -20.68
CA ASP A 115 18.17 -24.14 -20.67
C ASP A 115 18.09 -23.48 -22.05
N ALA A 116 18.28 -24.24 -23.14
CA ALA A 116 18.15 -23.74 -24.51
C ALA A 116 16.73 -23.25 -24.84
N GLY A 117 15.71 -23.79 -24.17
CA GLY A 117 14.33 -23.33 -24.31
C GLY A 117 14.01 -22.07 -23.50
N LEU A 118 14.82 -21.75 -22.48
CA LEU A 118 14.53 -20.68 -21.51
C LEU A 118 14.51 -19.30 -22.16
N GLU A 119 15.46 -19.03 -23.06
CA GLU A 119 15.51 -17.75 -23.78
C GLU A 119 14.24 -17.53 -24.61
N LYS A 120 13.79 -18.57 -25.32
CA LYS A 120 12.56 -18.52 -26.12
C LYS A 120 11.32 -18.32 -25.24
N ALA A 121 11.24 -19.00 -24.10
CA ALA A 121 10.14 -18.86 -23.16
C ALA A 121 10.10 -17.45 -22.54
N LYS A 122 11.26 -16.91 -22.13
CA LYS A 122 11.39 -15.53 -21.63
C LYS A 122 11.00 -14.51 -22.70
N LEU A 123 11.47 -14.68 -23.93
CA LEU A 123 11.11 -13.80 -25.05
C LEU A 123 9.59 -13.79 -25.27
N ALA A 124 8.94 -14.94 -25.31
CA ALA A 124 7.49 -15.04 -25.47
C ALA A 124 6.75 -14.26 -24.37
N HIS A 125 7.17 -14.43 -23.11
CA HIS A 125 6.57 -13.74 -21.97
C HIS A 125 6.76 -12.21 -22.06
N TYR A 126 8.01 -11.76 -22.18
CA TYR A 126 8.33 -10.34 -22.18
C TYR A 126 7.79 -9.61 -23.41
N HIS A 127 7.70 -10.29 -24.55
CA HIS A 127 7.01 -9.78 -25.73
C HIS A 127 5.50 -9.58 -25.48
N ALA A 128 4.86 -10.48 -24.72
CA ALA A 128 3.44 -10.38 -24.42
C ALA A 128 3.11 -9.30 -23.38
N VAL A 129 3.95 -9.11 -22.36
CA VAL A 129 3.62 -8.26 -21.20
C VAL A 129 4.24 -6.85 -21.25
N LEU A 130 5.25 -6.61 -22.10
CA LEU A 130 5.89 -5.30 -22.21
C LEU A 130 5.38 -4.51 -23.43
N THR A 131 5.38 -3.18 -23.31
CA THR A 131 4.98 -2.25 -24.37
C THR A 131 6.01 -1.12 -24.50
N PRO A 132 6.59 -0.89 -25.70
CA PRO A 132 6.54 -1.77 -26.86
C PRO A 132 7.19 -3.14 -26.55
N PRO A 133 6.91 -4.20 -27.32
CA PRO A 133 7.60 -5.48 -27.14
C PRO A 133 9.13 -5.34 -27.34
N PRO A 134 9.95 -6.06 -26.55
CA PRO A 134 11.39 -6.12 -26.79
C PRO A 134 11.73 -7.06 -27.95
N ASP A 135 12.51 -6.54 -28.91
CA ASP A 135 13.16 -7.34 -29.97
C ASP A 135 14.62 -7.66 -29.64
N ASP A 136 15.19 -6.96 -28.63
CA ASP A 136 16.57 -7.13 -28.20
C ASP A 136 16.70 -8.33 -27.26
N LEU A 137 17.35 -9.39 -27.75
CA LEU A 137 17.58 -10.62 -27.01
C LEU A 137 18.51 -10.41 -25.79
N ALA A 138 19.46 -9.49 -25.86
CA ALA A 138 20.36 -9.21 -24.73
C ALA A 138 19.59 -8.58 -23.58
N PHE A 139 18.63 -7.69 -23.89
CA PHE A 139 17.75 -7.09 -22.90
C PHE A 139 16.89 -8.13 -22.21
N VAL A 140 16.25 -9.01 -22.99
CA VAL A 140 15.42 -10.11 -22.48
C VAL A 140 16.22 -11.10 -21.65
N ALA A 141 17.47 -11.38 -22.05
CA ALA A 141 18.35 -12.29 -21.32
C ALA A 141 18.69 -11.76 -19.91
N ASP A 142 18.87 -10.44 -19.72
CA ASP A 142 19.18 -9.84 -18.41
C ASP A 142 17.96 -9.69 -17.47
N LEU A 143 16.74 -9.73 -18.01
CA LEU A 143 15.52 -9.80 -17.20
C LEU A 143 15.45 -11.12 -16.41
N PRO A 144 14.75 -11.19 -15.26
CA PRO A 144 14.63 -12.44 -14.50
C PRO A 144 13.87 -13.53 -15.27
N THR A 145 13.88 -14.75 -14.75
CA THR A 145 12.94 -15.78 -15.20
C THR A 145 11.58 -15.50 -14.55
N PRO A 146 10.47 -15.42 -15.32
CA PRO A 146 9.14 -15.22 -14.75
C PRO A 146 8.75 -16.33 -13.77
N GLU A 147 8.19 -15.97 -12.61
CA GLU A 147 7.63 -16.90 -11.62
C GLU A 147 6.09 -17.00 -11.77
N PRO A 148 5.50 -18.17 -11.45
CA PRO A 148 4.04 -18.33 -11.50
C PRO A 148 3.34 -17.41 -10.51
N LEU A 149 2.29 -16.71 -10.95
CA LEU A 149 1.51 -15.84 -10.08
C LEU A 149 0.85 -16.62 -8.94
N SER A 150 0.39 -17.85 -9.19
CA SER A 150 -0.21 -18.71 -8.16
C SER A 150 0.78 -19.04 -7.03
N GLU A 151 2.04 -19.34 -7.36
CA GLU A 151 3.11 -19.65 -6.41
C GLU A 151 3.47 -18.42 -5.57
N PHE A 152 3.58 -17.25 -6.22
CA PHE A 152 3.80 -15.98 -5.52
C PHE A 152 2.68 -15.68 -4.52
N ILE A 153 1.42 -15.84 -4.93
CA ILE A 153 0.26 -15.62 -4.05
C ILE A 153 0.23 -16.63 -2.90
N SER A 154 0.55 -17.90 -3.15
CA SER A 154 0.65 -18.92 -2.08
C SER A 154 1.73 -18.57 -1.07
N THR A 155 2.93 -18.22 -1.53
CA THR A 155 4.04 -17.84 -0.66
C THR A 155 3.70 -16.59 0.16
N THR A 156 3.04 -15.61 -0.46
CA THR A 156 2.59 -14.39 0.23
C THR A 156 1.55 -14.71 1.30
N ARG A 157 0.62 -15.64 1.03
CA ARG A 157 -0.36 -16.14 2.02
C ARG A 157 0.33 -16.72 3.25
N ASP A 158 1.37 -17.52 3.07
CA ASP A 158 2.10 -18.14 4.18
C ASP A 158 2.86 -17.11 5.03
N ARG A 159 3.39 -16.04 4.41
CA ARG A 159 3.96 -14.90 5.14
C ARG A 159 2.90 -14.17 5.96
N LEU A 160 1.74 -13.88 5.37
CA LEU A 160 0.63 -13.21 6.06
C LEU A 160 0.04 -14.06 7.21
N ARG A 161 0.15 -15.39 7.14
CA ARG A 161 -0.18 -16.30 8.26
C ARG A 161 0.88 -16.23 9.37
N SER A 162 2.15 -16.22 8.99
CA SER A 162 3.28 -16.16 9.92
C SER A 162 3.40 -14.81 10.63
N HIS A 163 2.87 -13.75 10.03
CA HIS A 163 2.85 -12.39 10.57
C HIS A 163 1.41 -11.87 10.68
N PRO A 164 0.69 -12.13 11.80
CA PRO A 164 -0.73 -11.84 11.92
C PRO A 164 -1.15 -10.38 11.78
N LEU A 165 -0.21 -9.43 11.95
CA LEU A 165 -0.45 -7.99 11.81
C LEU A 165 0.05 -7.42 10.47
N ALA A 166 0.59 -8.26 9.59
CA ALA A 166 1.09 -7.87 8.29
C ALA A 166 -0.01 -7.29 7.40
N ILE A 167 0.38 -6.38 6.52
CA ILE A 167 -0.47 -5.86 5.44
C ILE A 167 -0.01 -6.40 4.09
N VAL A 168 -0.83 -6.21 3.06
CA VAL A 168 -0.43 -6.49 1.67
C VAL A 168 0.06 -5.20 1.03
N GLY A 169 1.32 -5.17 0.59
CA GLY A 169 1.92 -3.96 0.04
C GLY A 169 3.41 -4.11 -0.22
N GLU A 170 4.00 -3.30 -1.11
CA GLU A 170 3.32 -2.33 -1.96
C GLU A 170 2.80 -3.00 -3.24
N ILE A 171 1.53 -2.77 -3.56
CA ILE A 171 0.85 -3.32 -4.76
C ILE A 171 0.22 -2.17 -5.54
N GLY A 172 -0.04 -2.28 -6.84
CA GLY A 172 -0.77 -1.22 -7.53
C GLY A 172 -0.61 -1.19 -9.03
N LEU A 173 -0.78 0.01 -9.60
CA LEU A 173 -0.62 0.29 -11.02
C LEU A 173 0.28 1.52 -11.23
N ASP A 174 1.19 1.45 -12.19
CA ASP A 174 2.05 2.56 -12.61
C ASP A 174 2.09 2.62 -14.14
N ARG A 175 1.54 3.71 -14.70
CA ARG A 175 1.57 3.95 -16.15
C ARG A 175 2.93 4.45 -16.65
N PRO A 176 3.56 5.49 -16.08
CA PRO A 176 4.78 6.06 -16.66
C PRO A 176 6.04 5.23 -16.47
N PHE A 177 6.10 4.31 -15.50
CA PHE A 177 7.33 3.59 -15.18
C PHE A 177 7.82 2.73 -16.34
N ARG A 178 9.12 2.83 -16.61
CA ARG A 178 9.83 2.03 -17.61
C ARG A 178 10.88 1.15 -16.94
N LEU A 179 11.10 -0.04 -17.47
CA LEU A 179 12.12 -0.97 -16.97
C LEU A 179 13.52 -0.38 -17.16
N ALA A 180 14.46 -0.73 -16.29
CA ALA A 180 15.86 -0.35 -16.44
C ALA A 180 16.47 -0.96 -17.72
N GLN A 181 17.40 -0.25 -18.36
CA GLN A 181 18.23 -0.80 -19.44
C GLN A 181 19.03 -2.03 -18.96
N GLN A 182 19.50 -2.84 -19.90
CA GLN A 182 20.39 -3.97 -19.60
C GLN A 182 21.68 -3.52 -18.92
N TRP A 183 22.27 -4.41 -18.11
CA TRP A 183 23.60 -4.16 -17.56
C TRP A 183 24.67 -4.19 -18.65
N GLU A 184 25.59 -3.24 -18.62
CA GLU A 184 26.85 -3.36 -19.34
C GLU A 184 27.67 -4.54 -18.79
N PRO A 185 28.49 -5.22 -19.61
CA PRO A 185 29.34 -6.33 -19.16
C PRO A 185 30.17 -5.94 -17.91
N GLY A 186 30.08 -6.76 -16.86
CA GLY A 186 30.78 -6.55 -15.59
C GLY A 186 30.18 -5.47 -14.67
N ALA A 187 29.30 -4.59 -15.15
CA ALA A 187 28.74 -3.49 -14.35
C ALA A 187 27.83 -3.97 -13.22
N LYS A 188 27.11 -5.09 -13.42
CA LYS A 188 26.25 -5.71 -12.39
C LYS A 188 27.06 -6.14 -11.16
N ALA A 189 28.17 -6.84 -11.40
CA ALA A 189 29.07 -7.30 -10.34
C ALA A 189 29.76 -6.13 -9.63
N ALA A 190 30.27 -5.16 -10.40
CA ALA A 190 30.88 -3.94 -9.84
C ALA A 190 29.88 -3.16 -8.97
N ARG A 191 28.61 -3.05 -9.40
CA ARG A 191 27.56 -2.39 -8.61
C ARG A 191 27.29 -3.11 -7.29
N ALA A 192 27.18 -4.44 -7.33
CA ALA A 192 26.94 -5.24 -6.14
C ALA A 192 28.08 -5.07 -5.12
N LEU A 193 29.33 -5.03 -5.60
CA LEU A 193 30.50 -4.79 -4.76
C LEU A 193 30.54 -3.37 -4.18
N ALA A 194 30.15 -2.36 -4.96
CA ALA A 194 30.13 -0.96 -4.51
C ALA A 194 28.99 -0.64 -3.53
N HIS A 195 27.93 -1.46 -3.51
CA HIS A 195 26.76 -1.28 -2.65
C HIS A 195 26.31 -2.62 -2.07
N PRO A 196 27.14 -3.26 -1.21
CA PRO A 196 26.83 -4.57 -0.64
C PRO A 196 25.57 -4.52 0.23
N ASP A 197 25.23 -3.33 0.72
CA ASP A 197 24.12 -3.08 1.65
C ASP A 197 22.75 -3.02 0.97
N ARG A 198 22.70 -2.98 -0.38
CA ARG A 198 21.45 -2.90 -1.15
C ARG A 198 21.01 -4.26 -1.65
N THR A 199 19.72 -4.54 -1.58
CA THR A 199 19.17 -5.74 -2.21
C THR A 199 19.39 -5.72 -3.73
N PRO A 200 19.73 -6.87 -4.36
CA PRO A 200 19.82 -6.99 -5.81
C PRO A 200 18.48 -6.70 -6.52
N GLY A 201 18.52 -6.57 -7.86
CA GLY A 201 17.31 -6.41 -8.68
C GLY A 201 16.85 -4.97 -8.89
N GLY A 202 17.57 -3.98 -8.35
CA GLY A 202 17.19 -2.58 -8.46
C GLY A 202 17.54 -1.96 -9.80
N ARG A 203 17.05 -0.73 -10.03
CA ARG A 203 17.50 0.07 -11.18
C ARG A 203 19.02 0.25 -11.17
N GLY A 204 19.63 0.37 -10.00
CA GLY A 204 21.10 0.47 -9.88
C GLY A 204 21.67 1.69 -10.61
N ARG A 205 20.87 2.77 -10.71
CA ARG A 205 21.16 3.99 -11.50
C ARG A 205 21.25 3.79 -13.02
N ARG A 206 20.94 2.60 -13.55
CA ARG A 206 20.82 2.37 -14.99
C ARG A 206 19.81 3.33 -15.62
N PRO A 207 20.03 3.78 -16.87
CA PRO A 207 19.03 4.52 -17.62
C PRO A 207 17.75 3.69 -17.76
N LEU A 208 16.63 4.38 -17.99
CA LEU A 208 15.36 3.73 -18.25
C LEU A 208 15.31 3.30 -19.72
N SER A 209 14.82 2.09 -19.96
CA SER A 209 14.52 1.58 -21.30
C SER A 209 13.25 2.23 -21.85
N ARG A 210 12.86 1.86 -23.08
CA ARG A 210 11.57 2.26 -23.65
C ARG A 210 10.41 1.37 -23.17
N HIS A 211 10.69 0.24 -22.52
CA HIS A 211 9.71 -0.80 -22.22
C HIS A 211 8.97 -0.51 -20.91
N ASN A 212 7.65 -0.53 -20.96
CA ASN A 212 6.74 -0.42 -19.82
C ASN A 212 5.99 -1.73 -19.65
N VAL A 213 5.57 -2.09 -18.42
CA VAL A 213 4.65 -3.22 -18.25
C VAL A 213 3.25 -2.81 -18.71
N GLY A 214 2.66 -3.61 -19.59
CA GLY A 214 1.33 -3.38 -20.13
C GLY A 214 0.28 -3.30 -19.03
N MET A 215 -0.64 -2.32 -19.15
CA MET A 215 -1.66 -2.06 -18.12
C MET A 215 -2.57 -3.28 -17.87
N ALA A 216 -2.84 -4.09 -18.90
CA ALA A 216 -3.61 -5.32 -18.73
C ALA A 216 -2.90 -6.31 -17.79
N HIS A 217 -1.59 -6.49 -17.94
CA HIS A 217 -0.79 -7.39 -17.10
C HIS A 217 -0.70 -6.89 -15.66
N GLN A 218 -0.45 -5.58 -15.47
CA GLN A 218 -0.43 -4.98 -14.13
C GLN A 218 -1.75 -5.21 -13.37
N LYS A 219 -2.89 -5.11 -14.07
CA LYS A 219 -4.22 -5.37 -13.47
C LYS A 219 -4.40 -6.81 -13.00
N VAL A 220 -3.90 -7.79 -13.77
CA VAL A 220 -3.97 -9.21 -13.38
C VAL A 220 -3.22 -9.45 -12.07
N VAL A 221 -1.98 -8.96 -11.99
CA VAL A 221 -1.15 -9.07 -10.80
C VAL A 221 -1.76 -8.33 -9.61
N LEU A 222 -2.27 -7.11 -9.81
CA LEU A 222 -2.93 -6.35 -8.74
C LEU A 222 -4.18 -7.07 -8.23
N LEU A 223 -5.02 -7.58 -9.12
CA LEU A 223 -6.28 -8.24 -8.74
C LEU A 223 -6.05 -9.49 -7.89
N ALA A 224 -5.03 -10.31 -8.24
CA ALA A 224 -4.67 -11.48 -7.45
C ALA A 224 -4.25 -11.10 -6.01
N GLN A 225 -3.49 -10.01 -5.85
CA GLN A 225 -3.04 -9.54 -4.54
C GLN A 225 -4.17 -8.90 -3.72
N LEU A 226 -5.09 -8.17 -4.36
CA LEU A 226 -6.29 -7.63 -3.69
C LEU A 226 -7.21 -8.74 -3.19
N ARG A 227 -7.39 -9.80 -3.98
CA ARG A 227 -8.17 -10.98 -3.58
C ARG A 227 -7.53 -11.67 -2.38
N LEU A 228 -6.22 -11.91 -2.41
CA LEU A 228 -5.49 -12.46 -1.25
C LEU A 228 -5.70 -11.61 0.00
N ALA A 229 -5.60 -10.28 -0.12
CA ALA A 229 -5.82 -9.39 1.01
C ALA A 229 -7.26 -9.47 1.55
N GLY A 230 -8.26 -9.57 0.67
CA GLY A 230 -9.65 -9.76 1.07
C GLY A 230 -9.91 -11.11 1.74
N GLU A 231 -9.38 -12.20 1.17
CA GLU A 231 -9.45 -13.56 1.74
C GLU A 231 -8.87 -13.62 3.15
N MET A 232 -7.83 -12.84 3.41
CA MET A 232 -7.12 -12.83 4.69
C MET A 232 -7.50 -11.66 5.61
N GLY A 233 -8.49 -10.84 5.24
CA GLY A 233 -8.90 -9.67 6.02
C GLY A 233 -7.79 -8.62 6.23
N ARG A 234 -6.81 -8.55 5.32
CA ARG A 234 -5.63 -7.68 5.43
C ARG A 234 -5.88 -6.31 4.82
N ALA A 235 -5.30 -5.29 5.46
CA ALA A 235 -5.19 -3.98 4.86
C ALA A 235 -4.24 -4.00 3.66
N VAL A 236 -4.42 -3.09 2.71
CA VAL A 236 -3.54 -2.94 1.55
C VAL A 236 -2.94 -1.54 1.47
N SER A 237 -1.68 -1.44 1.08
CA SER A 237 -1.03 -0.19 0.67
C SER A 237 -0.87 -0.18 -0.85
N VAL A 238 -1.50 0.80 -1.52
CA VAL A 238 -1.73 0.78 -2.97
C VAL A 238 -1.01 1.92 -3.68
N HIS A 239 -0.12 1.56 -4.58
CA HIS A 239 0.56 2.39 -5.57
C HIS A 239 -0.36 2.84 -6.71
N GLY A 240 -0.29 4.12 -7.08
CA GLY A 240 -1.13 4.64 -8.16
C GLY A 240 -0.61 5.90 -8.84
N VAL A 241 0.24 5.74 -9.87
CA VAL A 241 0.78 6.86 -10.65
C VAL A 241 0.13 6.97 -12.04
N GLN A 242 -0.56 8.08 -12.28
CA GLN A 242 -1.30 8.38 -13.54
C GLN A 242 -2.36 7.34 -13.93
N VAL A 243 -2.97 6.69 -12.94
CA VAL A 243 -3.91 5.58 -13.11
C VAL A 243 -5.22 5.76 -12.34
N HIS A 244 -5.48 6.93 -11.76
CA HIS A 244 -6.56 7.13 -10.78
C HIS A 244 -7.93 6.55 -11.17
N GLY A 245 -8.40 6.79 -12.39
CA GLY A 245 -9.67 6.23 -12.87
C GLY A 245 -9.62 4.71 -13.07
N VAL A 246 -8.54 4.21 -13.65
CA VAL A 246 -8.34 2.77 -13.89
C VAL A 246 -8.24 2.00 -12.57
N LEU A 247 -7.53 2.56 -11.60
CA LEU A 247 -7.39 2.00 -10.26
C LEU A 247 -8.73 2.01 -9.52
N PHE A 248 -9.47 3.12 -9.60
CA PHE A 248 -10.80 3.25 -9.00
C PHE A 248 -11.75 2.17 -9.54
N ASP A 249 -11.84 2.02 -10.87
CA ASP A 249 -12.71 1.02 -11.51
C ASP A 249 -12.35 -0.41 -11.08
N LEU A 250 -11.05 -0.72 -10.96
CA LEU A 250 -10.58 -2.03 -10.55
C LEU A 250 -10.96 -2.33 -9.09
N LEU A 251 -10.73 -1.37 -8.18
CA LEU A 251 -11.07 -1.53 -6.77
C LEU A 251 -12.59 -1.68 -6.60
N VAL A 252 -13.39 -0.82 -7.27
CA VAL A 252 -14.86 -0.93 -7.26
C VAL A 252 -15.34 -2.27 -7.82
N GLY A 253 -14.68 -2.78 -8.86
CA GLY A 253 -14.96 -4.09 -9.43
C GLY A 253 -14.80 -5.24 -8.43
N CYS A 254 -13.87 -5.15 -7.48
CA CYS A 254 -13.58 -6.20 -6.49
C CYS A 254 -14.72 -6.43 -5.49
N TRP A 255 -15.53 -5.40 -5.21
CA TRP A 255 -16.61 -5.47 -4.22
C TRP A 255 -18.01 -5.28 -4.80
N LYS A 256 -18.16 -5.48 -6.12
CA LYS A 256 -19.47 -5.46 -6.78
C LYS A 256 -20.40 -6.49 -6.14
N GLY A 257 -21.56 -6.06 -5.66
CA GLY A 257 -22.51 -6.91 -4.93
C GLY A 257 -22.32 -6.94 -3.41
N HIS A 258 -21.22 -6.37 -2.90
CA HIS A 258 -20.94 -6.25 -1.46
C HIS A 258 -21.13 -4.82 -0.94
N GLU A 259 -21.79 -3.95 -1.71
CA GLU A 259 -21.99 -2.56 -1.32
C GLU A 259 -22.89 -2.44 -0.07
N ARG A 260 -22.52 -1.50 0.81
CA ARG A 260 -23.30 -1.19 2.00
C ARG A 260 -24.70 -0.72 1.59
N LYS A 261 -25.72 -1.40 2.10
CA LYS A 261 -27.13 -1.01 1.92
C LYS A 261 -27.35 0.38 2.54
N GLY A 262 -27.91 1.30 1.76
CA GLY A 262 -28.17 2.66 2.22
C GLY A 262 -29.14 2.72 3.40
N LYS A 263 -29.12 3.84 4.15
CA LYS A 263 -29.98 4.09 5.32
C LYS A 263 -31.47 3.83 5.03
N THR A 264 -31.94 4.14 3.83
CA THR A 264 -33.33 3.92 3.38
C THR A 264 -33.68 2.44 3.19
N SER A 265 -32.74 1.62 2.70
CA SER A 265 -32.94 0.18 2.54
C SER A 265 -32.95 -0.53 3.91
N ARG A 266 -32.11 -0.08 4.85
CA ARG A 266 -32.12 -0.55 6.24
C ARG A 266 -33.43 -0.21 6.94
N ARG A 267 -33.92 1.05 6.82
CA ARG A 267 -35.23 1.47 7.34
C ARG A 267 -36.39 0.71 6.71
N ARG A 268 -36.37 0.49 5.39
CA ARG A 268 -37.42 -0.27 4.69
C ARG A 268 -37.43 -1.74 5.10
N LYS A 269 -36.27 -2.36 5.33
CA LYS A 269 -36.15 -3.72 5.87
C LYS A 269 -36.69 -3.79 7.31
N GLN A 270 -36.29 -2.87 8.18
CA GLN A 270 -36.80 -2.78 9.56
C GLN A 270 -38.31 -2.48 9.62
N GLN A 271 -38.84 -1.74 8.66
CA GLN A 271 -40.27 -1.44 8.56
C GLN A 271 -41.05 -2.66 8.06
N LEU A 272 -40.54 -3.39 7.06
CA LEU A 272 -41.12 -4.66 6.60
C LEU A 272 -41.05 -5.76 7.68
N GLU A 273 -40.01 -5.77 8.52
CA GLU A 273 -39.89 -6.67 9.68
C GLU A 273 -40.82 -6.26 10.84
N ARG A 274 -41.19 -4.97 10.94
CA ARG A 274 -42.20 -4.48 11.91
C ARG A 274 -43.64 -4.70 11.46
N ASP A 275 -43.90 -4.67 10.16
CA ASP A 275 -45.24 -4.74 9.58
C ASP A 275 -45.65 -6.17 9.13
N GLY A 276 -44.80 -7.17 9.37
CA GLY A 276 -45.11 -8.60 9.14
C GLY A 276 -46.01 -9.19 10.24
N PRO A 277 -46.89 -10.18 9.93
CA PRO A 277 -47.84 -10.70 10.91
C PRO A 277 -47.13 -11.45 12.05
N SER A 278 -47.51 -11.11 13.28
CA SER A 278 -47.12 -11.82 14.51
C SER A 278 -47.33 -13.34 14.39
N ALA A 279 -46.24 -14.09 14.33
CA ALA A 279 -46.20 -15.46 14.80
C ALA A 279 -44.94 -15.62 15.65
N VAL A 280 -45.19 -15.73 16.95
CA VAL A 280 -44.21 -16.08 17.99
C VAL A 280 -43.54 -17.41 17.61
N THR A 281 -42.22 -17.39 17.46
CA THR A 281 -41.37 -18.40 18.10
C THR A 281 -40.12 -17.70 18.63
N THR A 282 -39.96 -17.82 19.93
CA THR A 282 -38.80 -17.37 20.70
C THR A 282 -37.63 -18.27 20.34
N GLU A 283 -36.71 -17.80 19.50
CA GLU A 283 -35.33 -18.24 19.57
C GLU A 283 -34.45 -17.06 19.99
N ARG A 284 -33.72 -17.33 21.06
CA ARG A 284 -32.93 -16.40 21.84
C ARG A 284 -31.82 -15.78 21.00
N ALA A 285 -31.48 -14.56 21.39
CA ALA A 285 -30.17 -13.99 21.16
C ALA A 285 -29.08 -14.97 21.66
N SER A 286 -28.44 -15.64 20.71
CA SER A 286 -27.16 -16.33 20.79
C SER A 286 -26.88 -16.73 19.34
N SER A 287 -26.02 -16.06 18.59
CA SER A 287 -24.58 -16.16 18.76
C SER A 287 -23.87 -15.00 18.04
N ALA A 288 -23.22 -14.13 18.81
CA ALA A 288 -22.17 -13.23 18.34
C ALA A 288 -20.80 -13.93 18.27
N GLU A 289 -20.80 -15.26 18.20
CA GLU A 289 -19.61 -16.10 18.16
C GLU A 289 -19.82 -17.12 17.04
N GLY A 290 -18.93 -17.10 16.03
CA GLY A 290 -18.85 -18.18 15.05
C GLY A 290 -19.51 -17.97 13.68
N ARG A 291 -19.56 -16.74 13.13
CA ARG A 291 -19.51 -16.64 11.66
C ARG A 291 -18.07 -16.88 11.28
N GLU A 292 -17.77 -18.04 10.71
CA GLU A 292 -16.59 -18.17 9.84
C GLU A 292 -16.63 -16.96 8.91
N GLU A 293 -15.67 -16.05 9.06
CA GLU A 293 -15.63 -14.82 8.25
C GLU A 293 -15.49 -15.25 6.80
N GLU A 294 -16.61 -15.19 6.07
CA GLU A 294 -16.65 -15.52 4.65
C GLU A 294 -15.61 -14.65 3.94
N ALA A 295 -14.62 -15.29 3.33
CA ALA A 295 -13.51 -14.65 2.65
C ALA A 295 -14.04 -13.54 1.71
N LEU A 296 -13.65 -12.30 1.98
CA LEU A 296 -14.12 -11.17 1.18
C LEU A 296 -13.35 -11.11 -0.14
N PRO A 297 -13.99 -10.78 -1.27
CA PRO A 297 -13.27 -10.62 -2.54
C PRO A 297 -12.46 -9.31 -2.61
N TYR A 298 -12.43 -8.52 -1.53
CA TYR A 298 -11.78 -7.23 -1.44
C TYR A 298 -11.17 -6.98 -0.06
N PRO A 299 -10.09 -6.19 0.03
CA PRO A 299 -9.51 -5.82 1.31
C PRO A 299 -10.44 -4.89 2.11
N PRO A 300 -10.57 -5.08 3.43
CA PRO A 300 -11.43 -4.25 4.27
C PRO A 300 -10.92 -2.80 4.41
N ARG A 301 -9.62 -2.58 4.23
CA ARG A 301 -8.94 -1.30 4.46
C ARG A 301 -7.89 -1.07 3.38
N ILE A 302 -7.88 0.12 2.79
CA ILE A 302 -7.06 0.46 1.64
C ILE A 302 -6.41 1.81 1.88
N CYS A 303 -5.09 1.87 1.87
CA CYS A 303 -4.34 3.12 1.82
C CYS A 303 -3.95 3.39 0.36
N LEU A 304 -4.40 4.50 -0.20
CA LEU A 304 -3.84 5.04 -1.44
C LEU A 304 -2.56 5.78 -1.06
N HIS A 305 -1.41 5.12 -1.24
CA HIS A 305 -0.15 5.65 -0.74
C HIS A 305 0.31 6.86 -1.58
N SER A 306 1.05 7.78 -0.96
CA SER A 306 1.59 9.00 -1.59
C SER A 306 0.61 9.70 -2.54
N PHE A 307 -0.64 9.88 -2.10
CA PHE A 307 -1.73 10.23 -3.00
C PHE A 307 -1.49 11.57 -3.72
N SER A 308 -1.39 11.51 -5.06
CA SER A 308 -1.12 12.68 -5.92
C SER A 308 -2.31 13.07 -6.82
N GLY A 309 -3.48 12.49 -6.58
CA GLY A 309 -4.69 12.76 -7.36
C GLY A 309 -5.33 14.11 -7.03
N LYS A 310 -6.29 14.55 -7.86
CA LYS A 310 -7.07 15.77 -7.59
C LYS A 310 -8.12 15.52 -6.50
N ALA A 311 -8.60 16.59 -5.86
CA ALA A 311 -9.71 16.55 -4.90
C ALA A 311 -10.95 15.78 -5.43
N GLU A 312 -11.26 15.90 -6.72
CA GLU A 312 -12.35 15.15 -7.35
C GLU A 312 -12.18 13.62 -7.24
N ALA A 313 -10.95 13.13 -7.42
CA ALA A 313 -10.64 11.71 -7.27
C ALA A 313 -10.80 11.26 -5.81
N VAL A 314 -10.43 12.11 -4.83
CA VAL A 314 -10.68 11.82 -3.41
C VAL A 314 -12.18 11.60 -3.17
N ARG A 315 -13.05 12.49 -3.67
CA ARG A 315 -14.52 12.38 -3.47
C ARG A 315 -15.08 11.07 -4.01
N GLN A 316 -14.55 10.58 -5.13
CA GLN A 316 -14.99 9.30 -5.71
C GLN A 316 -14.77 8.14 -4.75
N TYR A 317 -13.63 8.10 -4.05
CA TYR A 317 -13.29 7.05 -3.08
C TYR A 317 -14.08 7.13 -1.76
N LEU A 318 -14.72 8.26 -1.45
CA LEU A 318 -15.45 8.48 -0.21
C LEU A 318 -16.93 8.08 -0.28
N ASN A 319 -17.32 7.26 -1.27
CA ASN A 319 -18.69 6.81 -1.40
C ASN A 319 -19.10 5.95 -0.19
N PRO A 320 -20.13 6.34 0.60
CA PRO A 320 -20.52 5.62 1.81
C PRO A 320 -21.08 4.21 1.56
N ARG A 321 -21.36 3.88 0.29
CA ARG A 321 -21.77 2.53 -0.14
C ARG A 321 -20.59 1.58 -0.27
N PHE A 322 -19.35 2.08 -0.36
CA PHE A 322 -18.20 1.20 -0.46
C PHE A 322 -18.00 0.44 0.86
N PRO A 323 -17.79 -0.88 0.79
CA PRO A 323 -17.61 -1.69 1.98
C PRO A 323 -16.21 -1.54 2.58
N ALA A 324 -15.20 -1.34 1.72
CA ALA A 324 -13.83 -1.06 2.11
C ALA A 324 -13.68 0.36 2.64
N THR A 325 -12.78 0.51 3.60
CA THR A 325 -12.42 1.80 4.17
C THR A 325 -11.19 2.36 3.45
N ILE A 326 -11.31 3.55 2.84
CA ILE A 326 -10.23 4.17 2.08
C ILE A 326 -9.52 5.24 2.90
N PHE A 327 -8.20 5.12 3.03
CA PHE A 327 -7.28 6.07 3.62
C PHE A 327 -6.36 6.68 2.54
N PHE A 328 -5.79 7.83 2.85
CA PHE A 328 -4.86 8.56 1.98
C PHE A 328 -3.64 8.93 2.81
N SER A 329 -2.46 8.49 2.38
CA SER A 329 -1.21 8.93 2.99
C SER A 329 -0.52 9.97 2.12
N PHE A 330 0.33 10.74 2.79
CA PHE A 330 1.15 11.78 2.19
C PHE A 330 2.56 11.70 2.74
N SER A 331 3.53 12.08 1.91
CA SER A 331 4.95 12.10 2.24
C SER A 331 5.63 13.37 1.77
N LYS A 332 6.70 13.77 2.44
CA LYS A 332 7.57 14.85 1.96
C LYS A 332 8.22 14.50 0.62
N SER A 333 8.69 13.27 0.48
CA SER A 333 9.46 12.77 -0.66
C SER A 333 8.66 12.78 -1.97
N ASN A 334 7.32 12.61 -1.93
CA ASN A 334 6.48 12.63 -3.13
C ASN A 334 5.55 13.84 -3.20
N ASN A 335 4.91 14.23 -2.10
CA ASN A 335 3.88 15.25 -2.10
C ASN A 335 4.41 16.67 -1.87
N MET A 336 5.64 16.84 -1.37
CA MET A 336 6.20 18.16 -1.03
C MET A 336 7.51 18.49 -1.77
N ARG A 337 7.81 17.79 -2.87
CA ARG A 337 9.03 17.97 -3.68
C ARG A 337 9.19 19.38 -4.25
N ASP A 338 8.08 20.00 -4.61
CA ASP A 338 7.99 21.35 -5.16
C ASP A 338 6.67 22.01 -4.70
N GLU A 339 6.52 23.30 -5.01
CA GLU A 339 5.33 24.07 -4.64
C GLU A 339 4.05 23.50 -5.28
N ALA A 340 4.14 22.96 -6.49
CA ALA A 340 3.00 22.41 -7.21
C ALA A 340 2.50 21.10 -6.55
N GLY A 341 3.41 20.23 -6.12
CA GLY A 341 3.12 19.05 -5.32
C GLY A 341 2.47 19.45 -4.00
N ARG A 342 3.07 20.42 -3.29
CA ARG A 342 2.55 20.91 -2.00
C ARG A 342 1.14 21.50 -2.14
N ALA A 343 0.87 22.24 -3.21
CA ALA A 343 -0.47 22.75 -3.51
C ALA A 343 -1.48 21.62 -3.75
N LYS A 344 -1.13 20.60 -4.54
CA LYS A 344 -1.98 19.41 -4.75
C LYS A 344 -2.26 18.66 -3.45
N MET A 345 -1.25 18.52 -2.59
CA MET A 345 -1.39 17.91 -1.27
C MET A 345 -2.40 18.67 -0.42
N ARG A 346 -2.27 20.00 -0.34
CA ARG A 346 -3.22 20.88 0.36
C ARG A 346 -4.64 20.71 -0.16
N ASP A 347 -4.83 20.75 -1.47
CA ASP A 347 -6.15 20.63 -2.10
C ASP A 347 -6.79 19.25 -1.83
N ALA A 348 -5.98 18.18 -1.86
CA ALA A 348 -6.43 16.83 -1.51
C ALA A 348 -6.83 16.75 -0.03
N LEU A 349 -5.96 17.22 0.89
CA LEU A 349 -6.22 17.22 2.34
C LEU A 349 -7.45 18.03 2.75
N GLY A 350 -7.77 19.11 2.02
CA GLY A 350 -9.02 19.86 2.20
C GLY A 350 -10.28 19.03 1.89
N THR A 351 -10.16 17.92 1.17
CA THR A 351 -11.26 17.00 0.82
C THR A 351 -11.23 15.71 1.63
N VAL A 352 -10.05 15.25 2.07
CA VAL A 352 -9.91 14.01 2.86
C VAL A 352 -10.50 14.22 4.27
N PRO A 353 -11.44 13.36 4.72
CA PRO A 353 -11.95 13.41 6.08
C PRO A 353 -10.84 13.18 7.11
N ASP A 354 -10.95 13.82 8.26
CA ASP A 354 -9.94 13.79 9.32
C ASP A 354 -9.58 12.37 9.77
N ASP A 355 -10.54 11.46 9.70
CA ASP A 355 -10.41 10.07 10.13
C ASP A 355 -9.80 9.14 9.05
N ARG A 356 -9.38 9.71 7.90
CA ARG A 356 -8.81 9.01 6.73
C ARG A 356 -7.40 9.48 6.34
N VAL A 357 -6.82 10.43 7.07
CA VAL A 357 -5.48 10.97 6.79
C VAL A 357 -4.43 10.10 7.46
N LEU A 358 -3.43 9.69 6.69
CA LEU A 358 -2.23 8.99 7.14
C LEU A 358 -0.97 9.76 6.71
N VAL A 359 0.17 9.44 7.33
CA VAL A 359 1.48 10.01 6.97
C VAL A 359 2.46 8.86 6.73
N GLU A 360 3.37 9.10 5.79
CA GLU A 360 4.44 8.16 5.46
C GLU A 360 5.73 8.89 5.07
N SER A 361 6.85 8.17 5.03
CA SER A 361 8.12 8.72 4.55
C SER A 361 8.40 8.37 3.09
N ASP A 362 8.02 7.18 2.64
CA ASP A 362 8.33 6.63 1.32
C ASP A 362 9.84 6.62 0.99
N ILE A 363 10.70 6.47 2.01
CA ILE A 363 12.16 6.37 1.83
C ILE A 363 12.70 5.05 2.35
N HIS A 364 13.95 4.74 1.97
CA HIS A 364 14.63 3.49 2.30
C HIS A 364 15.67 3.64 3.42
N GLU A 365 15.81 4.84 3.99
CA GLU A 365 16.88 5.17 4.94
C GLU A 365 16.33 5.36 6.36
N ALA A 366 16.45 4.34 7.21
CA ALA A 366 16.06 4.41 8.62
C ALA A 366 16.96 5.38 9.43
N GLY A 367 16.38 6.02 10.45
CA GLY A 367 17.05 6.95 11.37
C GLY A 367 16.59 8.40 11.21
N ASP A 368 17.44 9.34 11.65
CA ASP A 368 17.12 10.77 11.79
C ASP A 368 16.53 11.42 10.54
N ARG A 369 16.98 11.00 9.36
CA ARG A 369 16.45 11.51 8.09
C ARG A 369 14.97 11.18 7.92
N MET A 370 14.59 9.92 8.20
CA MET A 370 13.20 9.48 8.11
C MET A 370 12.35 10.16 9.18
N ASP A 371 12.84 10.24 10.41
CA ASP A 371 12.13 10.94 11.50
C ASP A 371 11.92 12.42 11.16
N GLY A 372 12.92 13.09 10.57
CA GLY A 372 12.78 14.48 10.09
C GLY A 372 11.76 14.62 8.95
N ASP A 373 11.77 13.71 7.97
CA ASP A 373 10.80 13.73 6.87
C ASP A 373 9.37 13.45 7.36
N LEU A 374 9.20 12.59 8.38
CA LEU A 374 7.92 12.38 9.06
C LEU A 374 7.48 13.64 9.79
N GLU A 375 8.33 14.25 10.61
CA GLU A 375 8.00 15.48 11.33
C GLU A 375 7.56 16.60 10.37
N ASP A 376 8.31 16.84 9.30
CA ASP A 376 7.97 17.83 8.28
C ASP A 376 6.60 17.55 7.64
N THR A 377 6.31 16.28 7.37
CA THR A 377 5.04 15.88 6.75
C THR A 377 3.87 16.04 7.72
N TYR A 378 4.03 15.62 8.98
CA TYR A 378 3.03 15.83 10.03
C TYR A 378 2.73 17.31 10.24
N ARG A 379 3.77 18.16 10.35
CA ARG A 379 3.61 19.61 10.48
C ARG A 379 2.86 20.18 9.27
N ALA A 380 3.20 19.78 8.04
CA ALA A 380 2.49 20.22 6.85
C ALA A 380 1.00 19.79 6.84
N VAL A 381 0.71 18.54 7.20
CA VAL A 381 -0.67 18.04 7.32
C VAL A 381 -1.45 18.84 8.36
N CYS A 382 -0.89 19.04 9.56
CA CYS A 382 -1.55 19.81 10.62
C CYS A 382 -1.83 21.25 10.18
N ALA A 383 -0.86 21.91 9.54
CA ALA A 383 -1.02 23.26 9.02
C ALA A 383 -2.15 23.36 7.98
N PHE A 384 -2.23 22.40 7.04
CA PHE A 384 -3.27 22.41 6.01
C PHE A 384 -4.66 22.03 6.52
N LYS A 385 -4.72 21.21 7.57
CA LYS A 385 -5.97 20.79 8.20
C LYS A 385 -6.45 21.74 9.31
N GLY A 386 -5.61 22.70 9.71
CA GLY A 386 -5.90 23.63 10.80
C GLY A 386 -5.82 23.01 12.20
N TRP A 387 -5.17 21.84 12.33
CA TRP A 387 -5.01 21.15 13.61
C TRP A 387 -3.83 21.71 14.41
N THR A 388 -3.85 21.59 15.74
CA THR A 388 -2.62 21.70 16.53
C THR A 388 -1.75 20.46 16.28
N LEU A 389 -0.47 20.50 16.68
CA LEU A 389 0.41 19.34 16.51
C LEU A 389 -0.04 18.16 17.36
N GLU A 390 -0.45 18.42 18.60
CA GLU A 390 -0.93 17.40 19.53
C GLU A 390 -2.16 16.70 18.95
N GLU A 391 -3.16 17.49 18.54
CA GLU A 391 -4.38 16.98 17.93
C GLU A 391 -4.08 16.19 16.65
N GLY A 392 -3.24 16.73 15.77
CA GLY A 392 -2.91 16.11 14.51
C GLY A 392 -2.16 14.80 14.68
N VAL A 393 -1.17 14.74 15.58
CA VAL A 393 -0.41 13.52 15.88
C VAL A 393 -1.34 12.45 16.44
N GLU A 394 -2.20 12.78 17.40
CA GLU A 394 -3.18 11.83 17.96
C GLU A 394 -4.20 11.34 16.92
N ARG A 395 -4.71 12.23 16.06
CA ARG A 395 -5.64 11.86 14.99
C ARG A 395 -5.00 10.87 14.02
N ILE A 396 -3.81 11.18 13.54
CA ILE A 396 -3.09 10.31 12.61
C ILE A 396 -2.72 8.98 13.30
N ALA A 397 -2.37 9.01 14.58
CA ALA A 397 -2.12 7.80 15.37
C ALA A 397 -3.36 6.90 15.49
N ARG A 398 -4.56 7.47 15.68
CA ARG A 398 -5.82 6.71 15.64
C ARG A 398 -6.11 6.17 14.25
N ASN A 399 -5.88 6.96 13.21
CA ASN A 399 -6.09 6.54 11.82
C ASN A 399 -5.14 5.40 11.42
N TYR A 400 -3.88 5.44 11.86
CA TYR A 400 -2.90 4.38 11.63
C TYR A 400 -3.36 3.07 12.26
N ARG A 401 -3.77 3.07 13.54
CA ARG A 401 -4.30 1.87 14.21
C ARG A 401 -5.54 1.33 13.51
N ARG A 402 -6.46 2.21 13.11
CA ARG A 402 -7.63 1.85 12.30
C ARG A 402 -7.24 1.20 10.98
N PHE A 403 -6.23 1.73 10.30
CA PHE A 403 -5.75 1.19 9.03
C PHE A 403 -5.08 -0.18 9.19
N ILE A 404 -4.13 -0.33 10.12
CA ILE A 404 -3.39 -1.59 10.30
C ILE A 404 -4.30 -2.64 10.95
N PHE A 405 -4.87 -2.35 12.11
CA PHE A 405 -5.53 -3.32 12.98
C PHE A 405 -7.05 -3.41 12.79
N GLY A 406 -7.69 -2.38 12.23
CA GLY A 406 -9.14 -2.35 12.08
C GLY A 406 -9.92 -2.04 13.36
N GLU A 407 -9.27 -1.48 14.38
CA GLU A 407 -9.91 -1.06 15.63
C GLU A 407 -10.83 0.15 15.38
N ASP A 408 -12.14 -0.02 15.47
CA ASP A 408 -13.05 1.13 15.51
C ASP A 408 -12.89 1.83 16.86
N GLY A 409 -12.19 2.96 16.86
CA GLY A 409 -11.92 3.73 18.07
C GLY A 409 -13.19 4.28 18.71
N GLU A 410 -13.78 3.54 19.62
CA GLU A 410 -14.36 4.12 20.84
C GLU A 410 -13.28 4.03 21.92
N ALA A 411 -12.48 5.09 22.05
CA ALA A 411 -11.78 5.32 23.31
C ALA A 411 -12.87 5.53 24.36
N SER A 412 -12.92 4.62 25.32
CA SER A 412 -13.79 4.67 26.50
C SER A 412 -13.55 5.94 27.31
#